data_AF-A0A925ZRU2-F1
#
_entry.id   AF-A0A925ZRU2-F1
#
_cell.length_a   1.000
_cell.length_b   1.000
_cell.length_c   1.000
_cell.angle_alpha   90.00
_cell.angle_beta   90.00
_cell.angle_gamma   90.00
#
_symmetry.space_group_name_H-M   'P 1'
#
loop_
_entity.id
_entity.type
_entity.pdbx_description
1 polymer ?
#
loop_
_entity_poly.entity_id
_entity_poly.type
_entity_poly.pdbx_seq_one_letter_code
_entity_poly.pdbx_strand_id
1 'polypeptide(L)'
;MQFPRRLISFVALTLILLALPASRLPAVALAQPGSDDALLRRLGTAGPVRIARHSETGSVRFLAADVGQALSSPSLAAPSASAEQVARAFLAEYGQLFGIRNQEGELSLMRSVAGGAASTFVRFQQRHA
;
A
#
# COMPACT_ATOMS: atom_id res chain seq x y z
N MET A 1 -60.03 -54.48 -5.75
CA MET A 1 -59.75 -53.08 -5.35
C MET A 1 -58.26 -52.84 -5.62
N GLN A 2 -57.80 -52.59 -6.86
CA GLN A 2 -57.76 -51.33 -7.64
C GLN A 2 -57.05 -50.15 -6.93
N PHE A 3 -55.90 -49.73 -7.52
CA PHE A 3 -54.99 -48.64 -7.13
C PHE A 3 -55.58 -47.22 -7.34
N PRO A 4 -54.93 -46.15 -6.83
CA PRO A 4 -53.99 -45.43 -7.71
C PRO A 4 -52.64 -45.03 -7.07
N ARG A 5 -51.57 -45.34 -7.82
CA ARG A 5 -50.37 -44.49 -7.97
C ARG A 5 -50.85 -43.14 -8.51
N ARG A 6 -50.32 -42.00 -8.02
CA ARG A 6 -50.35 -40.58 -8.51
C ARG A 6 -50.31 -39.69 -7.23
N LEU A 7 -49.63 -38.57 -7.05
CA LEU A 7 -48.81 -37.65 -7.84
C LEU A 7 -48.40 -36.55 -6.81
N ILE A 8 -47.22 -35.95 -6.92
CA ILE A 8 -46.92 -34.55 -6.52
C ILE A 8 -46.86 -34.19 -5.02
N SER A 9 -45.64 -33.94 -4.54
CA SER A 9 -45.21 -32.62 -4.02
C SER A 9 -43.68 -32.65 -3.89
N PHE A 10 -42.95 -32.16 -4.90
CA PHE A 10 -42.38 -30.81 -4.84
C PHE A 10 -41.86 -30.49 -3.43
N VAL A 11 -40.62 -30.86 -3.10
CA VAL A 11 -39.54 -29.93 -2.68
C VAL A 11 -38.20 -30.68 -2.78
N ALA A 12 -37.84 -31.11 -4.00
CA ALA A 12 -36.45 -31.39 -4.33
C ALA A 12 -35.77 -30.06 -4.72
N LEU A 13 -35.84 -29.05 -3.84
CA LEU A 13 -35.34 -27.69 -4.10
C LEU A 13 -35.15 -26.83 -2.82
N THR A 14 -34.62 -27.42 -1.75
CA THR A 14 -34.17 -26.71 -0.54
C THR A 14 -32.98 -27.50 -0.02
N LEU A 15 -31.74 -27.25 -0.43
CA LEU A 15 -30.89 -26.23 0.18
C LEU A 15 -29.60 -26.04 -0.66
N ILE A 16 -29.72 -25.74 -1.96
CA ILE A 16 -28.61 -25.20 -2.75
C ILE A 16 -28.85 -23.69 -2.88
N LEU A 17 -28.33 -22.91 -1.94
CA LEU A 17 -27.82 -21.54 -2.09
C LEU A 17 -27.72 -20.89 -0.70
N LEU A 18 -26.60 -21.12 -0.01
CA LEU A 18 -26.10 -20.13 0.93
C LEU A 18 -24.59 -19.97 0.76
N ALA A 19 -24.14 -19.94 -0.49
CA ALA A 19 -22.87 -19.34 -0.85
C ALA A 19 -23.08 -17.83 -0.88
N LEU A 20 -23.14 -17.19 0.30
CA LEU A 20 -22.91 -15.75 0.35
C LEU A 20 -21.48 -15.52 -0.15
N PRO A 21 -21.25 -14.76 -1.24
CA PRO A 21 -19.92 -14.24 -1.46
C PRO A 21 -19.68 -13.31 -0.27
N ALA A 22 -18.75 -13.68 0.61
CA ALA A 22 -18.25 -12.77 1.62
C ALA A 22 -17.63 -11.59 0.85
N SER A 23 -18.43 -10.55 0.64
CA SER A 23 -18.00 -9.29 0.05
C SER A 23 -16.82 -8.81 0.88
N ARG A 24 -15.61 -8.98 0.35
CA ARG A 24 -14.41 -8.41 0.97
C ARG A 24 -14.57 -6.90 0.84
N LEU A 25 -15.05 -6.27 1.91
CA LEU A 25 -15.01 -4.81 2.02
C LEU A 25 -13.57 -4.37 1.74
N PRO A 26 -13.33 -3.34 0.92
CA PRO A 26 -11.99 -2.78 0.81
C PRO A 26 -11.61 -2.29 2.20
N ALA A 27 -10.63 -2.95 2.81
CA ALA A 27 -10.10 -2.53 4.10
C ALA A 27 -9.43 -1.17 3.86
N VAL A 28 -10.16 -0.08 4.15
CA VAL A 28 -9.57 1.24 4.31
C VAL A 28 -8.48 1.06 5.36
N ALA A 29 -7.23 1.13 4.92
CA ALA A 29 -6.07 0.98 5.79
C ALA A 29 -6.04 2.17 6.74
N LEU A 30 -6.69 2.04 7.89
CA LEU A 30 -6.53 3.01 8.96
C LEU A 30 -5.05 2.98 9.37
N ALA A 31 -4.38 4.12 9.22
CA ALA A 31 -3.05 4.35 9.74
C ALA A 31 -3.00 3.83 11.19
N GLN A 32 -2.07 2.92 11.50
CA GLN A 32 -1.90 2.43 12.86
C GLN A 32 -1.15 3.51 13.67
N PRO A 33 -1.81 4.24 14.58
CA PRO A 33 -1.27 5.49 15.11
C PRO A 33 0.08 5.30 15.84
N GLY A 34 0.28 4.15 16.48
CA GLY A 34 1.52 3.86 17.22
C GLY A 34 2.73 3.50 16.36
N SER A 35 2.53 2.84 15.21
CA SER A 35 3.65 2.41 14.34
C SER A 35 4.12 3.54 13.42
N ASP A 36 3.20 4.38 12.93
CA ASP A 36 3.54 5.51 12.07
C ASP A 36 4.33 6.58 12.81
N ASP A 37 3.97 6.90 14.05
CA ASP A 37 4.72 7.87 14.85
C ASP A 37 6.11 7.37 15.23
N ALA A 38 6.33 6.05 15.29
CA ALA A 38 7.67 5.49 15.48
C ALA A 38 8.53 5.64 14.21
N LEU A 39 7.97 5.37 13.04
CA LEU A 39 8.66 5.57 11.75
C LEU A 39 9.00 7.04 11.50
N LEU A 40 8.07 7.95 11.80
CA LEU A 40 8.30 9.40 11.64
C LEU A 40 9.35 9.93 12.61
N ARG A 41 9.40 9.41 13.84
CA ARG A 41 10.50 9.71 14.77
C ARG A 41 11.84 9.26 14.22
N ARG A 42 11.92 8.07 13.62
CA ARG A 42 13.15 7.57 12.98
C ARG A 42 13.62 8.48 11.84
N LEU A 43 12.69 8.96 11.01
CA LEU A 43 13.00 9.96 9.97
C LEU A 43 13.53 11.28 10.57
N GLY A 44 12.95 11.74 11.69
CA GLY A 44 13.39 12.96 12.40
C GLY A 44 14.76 12.84 13.08
N THR A 45 15.23 11.64 13.41
CA THR A 45 16.59 11.44 13.94
C THR A 45 17.70 11.64 12.90
N ALA A 46 17.35 11.64 11.60
CA ALA A 46 18.31 11.80 10.50
C ALA A 46 18.55 13.26 10.09
N GLY A 47 17.75 14.21 10.58
CA GLY A 47 17.82 15.62 10.22
C GLY A 47 16.43 16.28 10.15
N PRO A 48 16.36 17.58 9.80
CA PRO A 48 15.09 18.27 9.61
C PRO A 48 14.33 17.66 8.43
N VAL A 49 13.17 17.05 8.72
CA VAL A 49 12.25 16.48 7.74
C VAL A 49 10.96 17.28 7.73
N ARG A 50 10.57 17.73 6.54
CA ARG A 50 9.29 18.38 6.28
C ARG A 50 8.25 17.31 5.97
N ILE A 51 7.25 17.16 6.84
CA ILE A 51 6.17 16.20 6.71
C ILE A 51 4.86 16.97 6.53
N ALA A 52 4.08 16.64 5.49
CA ALA A 52 2.71 17.12 5.36
C ALA A 52 1.74 15.94 5.42
N ARG A 53 0.69 16.07 6.23
CA ARG A 53 -0.37 15.07 6.40
C ARG A 53 -1.68 15.54 5.76
N HIS A 54 -2.53 14.59 5.35
CA HIS A 54 -3.90 14.87 4.95
C HIS A 54 -4.73 15.23 6.19
N SER A 55 -5.51 16.30 6.14
CA SER A 55 -6.26 16.80 7.31
C SER A 55 -7.34 15.83 7.78
N GLU A 56 -7.96 15.10 6.85
CA GLU A 56 -9.09 14.21 7.15
C GLU A 56 -8.67 12.79 7.52
N THR A 57 -7.62 12.25 6.89
CA THR A 57 -7.22 10.84 7.06
C THR A 57 -6.01 10.68 7.97
N GLY A 58 -5.30 11.78 8.27
CA GLY A 58 -4.06 11.76 9.04
C GLY A 58 -2.85 11.16 8.29
N SER A 59 -3.05 10.60 7.09
CA SER A 59 -2.00 9.95 6.30
C SER A 59 -0.94 10.94 5.82
N VAL A 60 0.31 10.48 5.66
CA VAL A 60 1.38 11.30 5.08
C VAL A 60 1.13 11.43 3.57
N ARG A 61 1.16 12.67 3.07
CA ARG A 61 1.05 12.99 1.63
C ARG A 61 2.32 13.54 1.04
N PHE A 62 3.22 14.05 1.88
CA PHE A 62 4.48 14.61 1.45
C PHE A 62 5.52 14.43 2.55
N LEU A 63 6.72 14.07 2.13
CA LEU A 63 7.89 13.98 2.97
C LEU A 63 9.10 14.47 2.17
N ALA A 64 9.84 15.42 2.72
CA ALA A 64 11.07 15.92 2.12
C ALA A 64 12.11 16.21 3.20
N ALA A 65 13.37 16.04 2.84
CA ALA A 65 14.47 16.56 3.62
C ALA A 65 15.02 17.83 2.99
N ASP A 66 15.72 18.61 3.80
CA ASP A 66 16.38 19.83 3.33
C ASP A 66 17.55 19.51 2.39
N VAL A 67 17.91 20.48 1.55
CA VAL A 67 19.02 20.35 0.60
C VAL A 67 20.31 20.04 1.37
N GLY A 68 21.00 18.97 0.95
CA GLY A 68 22.24 18.51 1.60
C GLY A 68 22.02 17.61 2.83
N GLN A 69 20.78 17.35 3.23
CA GLN A 69 20.44 16.43 4.32
C GLN A 69 19.66 15.25 3.74
N ALA A 70 20.33 14.18 3.34
CA ALA A 70 19.64 13.01 2.83
C ALA A 70 18.83 12.32 3.94
N LEU A 71 17.62 11.85 3.61
CA LEU A 71 16.89 10.95 4.49
C LEU A 71 17.71 9.69 4.69
N SER A 72 17.97 9.34 5.96
CA SER A 72 18.67 8.08 6.26
C SER A 72 17.75 6.90 5.93
N SER A 73 18.14 6.12 4.92
CA SER A 73 17.54 4.80 4.65
C SER A 73 18.47 3.74 5.26
N PRO A 74 18.04 2.98 6.28
CA PRO A 74 18.88 1.99 6.95
C PRO A 74 19.21 0.79 6.04
N SER A 75 18.43 0.56 4.98
CA SER A 75 18.81 -0.27 3.85
C SER A 75 19.51 0.61 2.80
N LEU A 76 20.81 0.88 3.01
CA LEU A 76 21.63 1.45 1.94
C LEU A 76 21.66 0.42 0.81
N ALA A 77 21.00 0.75 -0.30
CA ALA A 77 21.10 -0.02 -1.52
C ALA A 77 22.59 -0.10 -1.91
N ALA A 78 23.00 -1.21 -2.54
CA ALA A 78 24.39 -1.39 -2.95
C ALA A 78 24.92 -0.15 -3.71
N PRO A 79 26.23 0.14 -3.70
CA PRO A 79 26.79 1.33 -4.36
C PRO A 79 26.42 1.49 -5.84
N SER A 80 26.05 0.39 -6.50
CA SER A 80 25.60 0.33 -7.90
C SER A 80 24.08 0.26 -8.09
N ALA A 81 23.30 0.46 -7.02
CA ALA A 81 21.84 0.37 -7.10
C ALA A 81 21.24 1.49 -7.96
N SER A 82 20.25 1.12 -8.77
CA SER A 82 19.50 2.09 -9.56
C SER A 82 18.65 2.99 -8.66
N ALA A 83 18.29 4.18 -9.14
CA ALA A 83 17.39 5.08 -8.42
C ALA A 83 16.03 4.42 -8.11
N GLU A 84 15.54 3.53 -8.98
CA GLU A 84 14.33 2.74 -8.71
C GLU A 84 14.53 1.81 -7.51
N GLN A 85 15.65 1.08 -7.45
CA GLN A 85 15.95 0.18 -6.34
C GLN A 85 16.04 0.93 -5.01
N VAL A 86 16.70 2.09 -5.01
CA VAL A 86 16.77 2.97 -3.83
C VAL A 86 15.37 3.43 -3.40
N ALA A 87 14.56 3.89 -4.34
CA ALA A 87 13.19 4.34 -4.06
C ALA A 87 12.30 3.20 -3.55
N ARG A 88 12.44 1.98 -4.10
CA ARG A 88 11.74 0.79 -3.64
C ARG A 88 12.16 0.36 -2.25
N ALA A 89 13.46 0.42 -1.93
CA ALA A 89 13.96 0.15 -0.58
C ALA A 89 13.39 1.13 0.45
N PHE A 90 13.35 2.43 0.11
CA PHE A 90 12.70 3.43 0.94
C PHE A 90 11.21 3.13 1.17
N LEU A 91 10.47 2.78 0.10
CA LEU A 91 9.04 2.47 0.18
C LEU A 91 8.75 1.12 0.86
N ALA A 92 9.70 0.18 0.87
CA ALA A 92 9.56 -1.05 1.64
C ALA A 92 9.54 -0.77 3.15
N GLU A 93 10.22 0.28 3.61
CA GLU A 93 10.26 0.64 5.02
C GLU A 93 9.22 1.70 5.42
N TYR A 94 9.08 2.75 4.61
CA TYR A 94 8.25 3.91 4.94
C TYR A 94 6.95 3.96 4.13
N GLY A 95 6.68 3.00 3.25
CA GLY A 95 5.51 2.99 2.37
C GLY A 95 4.18 3.03 3.13
N GLN A 96 4.12 2.43 4.32
CA GLN A 96 2.90 2.40 5.13
C GLN A 96 2.42 3.81 5.52
N LEU A 97 3.34 4.77 5.67
CA LEU A 97 3.00 6.17 5.97
C LEU A 97 2.14 6.81 4.86
N PHE A 98 2.30 6.29 3.63
CA PHE A 98 1.60 6.69 2.42
C PHE A 98 0.48 5.73 2.04
N GLY A 99 0.17 4.73 2.87
CA GLY A 99 -0.84 3.71 2.59
C GLY A 99 -0.40 2.61 1.60
N ILE A 100 0.90 2.45 1.37
CA ILE A 100 1.48 1.40 0.52
C ILE A 100 1.97 0.26 1.41
N ARG A 101 1.40 -0.94 1.30
CA ARG A 101 1.79 -2.08 2.16
C ARG A 101 2.85 -2.96 1.50
N ASN A 102 2.71 -3.20 0.20
CA ASN A 102 3.63 -3.97 -0.61
C ASN A 102 4.01 -3.20 -1.87
N GLN A 103 5.15 -2.51 -1.84
CA GLN A 103 5.60 -1.70 -2.98
C GLN A 103 5.82 -2.53 -4.26
N GLU A 104 6.18 -3.81 -4.16
CA GLU A 104 6.43 -4.66 -5.34
C GLU A 104 5.13 -5.02 -6.06
N GLY A 105 4.10 -5.37 -5.29
CA GLY A 105 2.79 -5.73 -5.81
C GLY A 105 1.90 -4.53 -6.17
N GLU A 106 2.00 -3.44 -5.40
CA GLU A 106 1.09 -2.31 -5.50
C GLU A 106 1.61 -1.19 -6.41
N LEU A 107 2.90 -1.13 -6.75
CA LEU A 107 3.46 -0.01 -7.51
C LEU A 107 4.05 -0.43 -8.86
N SER A 108 3.59 0.25 -9.92
CA SER A 108 4.21 0.21 -11.24
C SER A 108 5.16 1.37 -11.43
N LEU A 109 6.37 1.12 -11.92
CA LEU A 109 7.24 2.19 -12.40
C LEU A 109 6.60 2.86 -13.61
N MET A 110 6.45 4.18 -13.56
CA MET A 110 5.99 4.98 -14.69
C MET A 110 7.15 5.62 -15.42
N ARG A 111 8.06 6.24 -14.66
CA ARG A 111 9.15 7.02 -15.23
C ARG A 111 10.32 7.10 -14.26
N SER A 112 11.53 7.05 -14.81
CA SER A 112 12.76 7.41 -14.10
C SER A 112 13.51 8.41 -14.97
N VAL A 113 13.87 9.57 -14.42
CA VAL A 113 14.56 10.65 -15.17
C VAL A 113 15.67 11.22 -14.31
N ALA A 114 16.86 11.34 -14.90
CA ALA A 114 17.93 12.13 -14.31
C ALA A 114 17.46 13.60 -14.18
N GLY A 115 17.53 14.14 -12.97
CA GLY A 115 17.36 15.56 -12.70
C GLY A 115 18.66 16.33 -12.95
N GLY A 116 18.60 17.64 -12.75
CA GLY A 116 19.82 18.44 -12.58
C GLY A 116 20.60 18.04 -11.31
N ALA A 117 21.71 18.71 -11.03
CA ALA A 117 22.49 18.62 -9.77
C ALA A 117 22.54 17.23 -9.10
N ALA A 118 22.81 16.17 -9.87
CA ALA A 118 22.96 14.78 -9.41
C ALA A 118 21.72 14.12 -8.76
N SER A 119 20.52 14.65 -8.97
CA SER A 119 19.27 14.01 -8.52
C SER A 119 18.71 13.08 -9.60
N THR A 120 17.95 12.06 -9.21
CA THR A 120 17.12 11.25 -10.14
C THR A 120 15.71 11.17 -9.60
N PHE A 121 14.73 11.44 -10.46
CA PHE A 121 13.32 11.39 -10.12
C PHE A 121 12.71 10.07 -10.56
N VAL A 122 12.12 9.34 -9.62
CA VAL A 122 11.39 8.10 -9.88
C VAL A 122 9.91 8.32 -9.59
N ARG A 123 9.06 8.03 -10.57
CA ARG A 123 7.61 8.11 -10.45
C ARG A 123 7.01 6.71 -10.51
N PHE A 124 6.26 6.37 -9.47
CA PHE A 124 5.43 5.18 -9.43
C PHE A 124 3.95 5.54 -9.60
N GLN A 125 3.16 4.56 -10.04
CA GLN A 125 1.71 4.60 -9.98
C GLN A 125 1.22 3.42 -9.15
N GLN A 126 0.33 3.69 -8.19
CA GLN A 126 -0.35 2.62 -7.46
C GLN A 126 -1.35 1.92 -8.37
N ARG A 127 -1.33 0.59 -8.35
CA ARG A 127 -2.26 -0.29 -9.04
C ARG A 127 -3.09 -1.04 -8.02
N HIS A 128 -4.40 -1.04 -8.22
CA HIS A 128 -5.34 -1.86 -7.47
C HIS A 128 -5.63 -3.11 -8.30
N ALA A 129 -5.44 -4.28 -7.70
CA ALA A 129 -5.81 -5.57 -8.28
C ALA A 129 -7.23 -5.96 -7.87
#